data_AF-A0AAD8ILY4-F1
#
_entry.id   AF-A0AAD8ILY4-F1
#
_cell.length_a   1.000
_cell.length_b   1.000
_cell.length_c   1.000
_cell.angle_alpha   90.00
_cell.angle_beta   90.00
_cell.angle_gamma   90.00
#
_symmetry.space_group_name_H-M   'P 1'
#
loop_
_entity.id
_entity.type
_entity.pdbx_description
1 polymer ?
#
loop_
_entity_poly.entity_id
_entity_poly.type
_entity_poly.pdbx_seq_one_letter_code
_entity_poly.pdbx_strand_id
1 'polypeptide(L)'
;MLVTVPGGGDGPSGVLVCAENFVIFKNQGHPDVRAVIPRRADLPAERGVLIVSAAMHKQKSMFFFLLQTEYGDIFKVTLDHDNDRVSELKVKYFDTIPVTSSLCVLKLGFLFAASEFGNHGLYQFQAIGDDPDVESSSATLMETEEGIDMYDFGRTMQSSPIAIRTLDASSGDSDINVQRNSPNFHPSSSHSGDFCSSLELTC
;
A
#
# COMPACT_ATOMS: atom_id res chain seq x y z
N MET A 1 9.71 8.39 1.73
CA MET A 1 10.03 6.93 1.66
C MET A 1 10.92 6.65 0.44
N LEU A 2 11.79 5.63 0.49
CA LEU A 2 12.59 5.19 -0.67
C LEU A 2 12.21 3.76 -1.08
N VAL A 3 12.09 3.50 -2.37
CA VAL A 3 11.83 2.16 -2.93
C VAL A 3 12.94 1.81 -3.91
N THR A 4 13.56 0.65 -3.74
CA THR A 4 14.66 0.19 -4.61
C THR A 4 14.14 -0.22 -5.98
N VAL A 5 14.80 0.23 -7.05
CA VAL A 5 14.50 -0.21 -8.42
C VAL A 5 15.46 -1.35 -8.80
N PRO A 6 14.97 -2.43 -9.45
CA PRO A 6 15.84 -3.50 -9.93
C PRO A 6 16.97 -2.97 -10.81
N GLY A 7 18.18 -3.55 -10.68
CA GLY A 7 19.37 -3.17 -11.45
C GLY A 7 19.97 -4.35 -12.21
N GLY A 8 20.98 -4.06 -13.03
CA GLY A 8 21.69 -5.07 -13.83
C GLY A 8 20.85 -5.53 -15.02
N GLY A 9 20.82 -6.84 -15.31
CA GLY A 9 20.04 -7.37 -16.43
C GLY A 9 18.51 -7.29 -16.25
N ASP A 10 18.05 -6.76 -15.12
CA ASP A 10 16.65 -6.78 -14.70
C ASP A 10 16.00 -5.39 -14.60
N GLY A 11 16.75 -4.32 -14.81
CA GLY A 11 16.23 -2.96 -14.71
C GLY A 11 17.31 -1.88 -14.58
N PRO A 12 16.92 -0.59 -14.53
CA PRO A 12 17.82 0.55 -14.64
C PRO A 12 18.59 0.92 -13.35
N SER A 13 18.43 0.14 -12.27
CA SER A 13 18.93 0.47 -10.93
C SER A 13 18.35 1.78 -10.39
N GLY A 14 18.89 2.29 -9.28
CA GLY A 14 18.45 3.54 -8.65
C GLY A 14 17.31 3.34 -7.66
N VAL A 15 16.61 4.44 -7.37
CA VAL A 15 15.55 4.49 -6.34
C VAL A 15 14.37 5.33 -6.79
N LEU A 16 13.17 4.96 -6.35
CA LEU A 16 12.02 5.85 -6.30
C LEU A 16 12.02 6.59 -4.96
N VAL A 17 12.01 7.92 -5.04
CA VAL A 17 11.81 8.82 -3.91
C VAL A 17 10.34 9.19 -3.87
N CYS A 18 9.65 8.73 -2.83
CA CYS A 18 8.27 9.12 -2.56
C CYS A 18 8.29 10.38 -1.69
N ALA A 19 7.94 11.51 -2.30
CA ALA A 19 7.79 12.82 -1.69
C ALA A 19 6.30 13.19 -1.61
N GLU A 20 5.99 14.29 -0.94
CA GLU A 20 4.62 14.83 -0.92
C GLU A 20 4.16 15.15 -2.35
N ASN A 21 3.04 14.57 -2.77
CA ASN A 21 2.42 14.71 -4.10
C ASN A 21 3.24 14.15 -5.29
N PHE A 22 4.46 13.65 -5.08
CA PHE A 22 5.34 13.22 -6.17
C PHE A 22 5.99 11.86 -5.91
N VAL A 23 6.15 11.10 -6.99
CA VAL A 23 7.11 10.00 -7.07
C VAL A 23 8.23 10.44 -8.01
N ILE A 24 9.47 10.28 -7.58
CA ILE A 24 10.65 10.74 -8.34
C ILE A 24 11.63 9.59 -8.50
N PHE A 25 11.91 9.18 -9.73
CA PHE A 25 13.03 8.30 -10.01
C PHE A 25 14.35 9.07 -9.93
N LYS A 26 15.32 8.53 -9.20
CA LYS A 26 16.68 9.05 -9.09
C LYS A 26 17.71 7.95 -9.30
N ASN A 27 18.72 8.24 -10.11
CA ASN A 27 19.90 7.40 -10.28
C ASN A 27 21.16 8.26 -10.53
N GLN A 28 22.34 7.71 -10.27
CA GLN A 28 23.60 8.44 -10.44
C GLN A 28 23.85 8.76 -11.91
N GLY A 29 24.10 10.03 -12.22
CA GLY A 29 24.35 10.47 -13.60
C GLY A 29 23.13 10.43 -14.52
N HIS A 30 21.93 10.26 -13.95
CA HIS A 30 20.66 10.28 -14.66
C HIS A 30 19.80 11.47 -14.16
N PRO A 31 19.14 12.22 -15.05
CA PRO A 31 18.29 13.34 -14.64
C PRO A 31 17.05 12.85 -13.90
N ASP A 32 16.57 13.63 -12.93
CA ASP A 32 15.37 13.28 -12.18
C ASP A 32 14.16 13.13 -13.12
N VAL A 33 13.44 12.01 -12.99
CA VAL A 33 12.16 11.78 -13.67
C VAL A 33 11.08 11.74 -12.61
N ARG A 34 10.18 12.73 -12.64
CA ARG A 34 9.11 12.89 -11.63
C ARG A 34 7.74 12.67 -12.24
N ALA A 35 6.81 12.16 -11.45
CA ALA A 35 5.40 12.04 -11.77
C ALA A 35 4.56 12.46 -10.55
N VAL A 36 3.40 13.07 -10.80
CA VAL A 36 2.45 13.47 -9.76
C VAL A 36 1.69 12.25 -9.29
N ILE A 37 1.40 12.17 -7.99
CA ILE A 37 0.46 11.20 -7.42
C ILE A 37 -0.96 11.70 -7.70
N PRO A 38 -1.80 10.97 -8.47
CA PRO A 38 -3.18 11.39 -8.69
C PRO A 38 -3.94 11.55 -7.36
N ARG A 39 -4.75 12.60 -7.27
CA ARG A 39 -5.49 12.97 -6.06
C ARG A 39 -6.95 12.63 -6.21
N ARG A 40 -7.67 12.47 -5.10
CA ARG A 40 -9.13 12.34 -5.17
C ARG A 40 -9.73 13.74 -5.33
N ALA A 41 -10.74 13.87 -6.19
CA ALA A 41 -11.42 15.15 -6.43
C ALA A 41 -12.08 15.78 -5.18
N ASP A 42 -12.30 14.99 -4.12
CA ASP A 42 -12.89 15.44 -2.85
C ASP A 42 -11.85 15.91 -1.82
N LEU A 43 -10.55 15.82 -2.12
CA LEU A 43 -9.48 16.28 -1.23
C LEU A 43 -9.21 17.79 -1.40
N PRO A 44 -9.18 18.59 -0.32
CA PRO A 44 -8.82 20.01 -0.39
C PRO A 44 -7.43 20.22 -1.01
N ALA A 45 -7.28 21.18 -1.92
CA ALA A 45 -6.05 21.43 -2.68
C ALA A 45 -4.78 21.54 -1.79
N GLU A 46 -4.91 22.18 -0.61
CA GLU A 46 -3.79 22.37 0.33
C GLU A 46 -3.33 21.09 1.03
N ARG A 47 -4.10 20.01 0.97
CA ARG A 47 -3.77 18.75 1.64
C ARG A 47 -2.91 17.87 0.72
N GLY A 48 -1.63 17.75 1.04
CA GLY A 48 -0.75 16.83 0.31
C GLY A 48 -1.14 15.36 0.47
N VAL A 49 -0.52 14.54 -0.40
CA VAL A 49 -0.63 13.09 -0.38
C VAL A 49 0.75 12.47 -0.19
N LEU A 50 0.88 11.62 0.83
CA LEU A 50 2.11 10.86 1.11
C LEU A 50 1.93 9.36 0.83
N ILE A 51 3.00 8.73 0.32
CA ILE A 51 3.09 7.27 0.24
C ILE A 51 3.59 6.72 1.59
N VAL A 52 2.84 5.78 2.16
CA VAL A 52 3.10 5.17 3.48
C VAL A 52 3.60 3.73 3.40
N SER A 53 3.26 3.01 2.34
CA SER A 53 3.65 1.60 2.14
C SER A 53 3.93 1.30 0.68
N ALA A 54 4.80 0.33 0.41
CA ALA A 54 5.17 -0.05 -0.94
C ALA A 54 5.46 -1.55 -1.07
N ALA A 55 5.17 -2.10 -2.24
CA ALA A 55 5.65 -3.41 -2.67
C ALA A 55 6.24 -3.32 -4.08
N MET A 56 7.31 -4.06 -4.31
CA MET A 56 7.86 -4.27 -5.66
C MET A 56 7.50 -5.68 -6.10
N HIS A 57 6.96 -5.80 -7.31
CA HIS A 57 6.83 -7.09 -7.97
C HIS A 57 7.75 -7.15 -9.18
N LYS A 58 8.51 -8.24 -9.28
CA LYS A 58 9.41 -8.50 -10.39
C LYS A 58 9.06 -9.84 -11.02
N GLN A 59 8.88 -9.82 -12.34
CA GLN A 59 8.83 -10.98 -13.21
C GLN A 59 10.01 -10.95 -14.19
N LYS A 60 10.17 -12.01 -14.98
CA LYS A 60 11.36 -12.21 -15.82
C LYS A 60 11.63 -11.08 -16.82
N SER A 61 10.61 -10.40 -17.32
CA SER A 61 10.78 -9.32 -18.31
C SER A 61 10.06 -8.03 -17.94
N MET A 62 9.53 -7.93 -16.72
CA MET A 62 8.82 -6.74 -16.27
C MET A 62 8.89 -6.63 -14.75
N PHE A 63 8.83 -5.41 -14.26
CA PHE A 63 8.62 -5.13 -12.86
C PHE A 63 7.64 -3.96 -12.72
N PHE A 64 6.97 -3.90 -11.59
CA PHE A 64 6.14 -2.76 -11.22
C PHE A 64 6.17 -2.60 -9.71
N PHE A 65 5.68 -1.46 -9.25
CA PHE A 65 5.54 -1.16 -7.85
C PHE A 65 4.07 -0.91 -7.53
N LEU A 66 3.65 -1.29 -6.33
CA LEU A 66 2.40 -0.87 -5.73
C LEU A 66 2.76 0.08 -4.60
N LEU A 67 2.32 1.33 -4.69
CA LEU A 67 2.55 2.36 -3.70
C LEU A 67 1.22 2.73 -3.05
N GLN A 68 1.11 2.63 -1.73
CA GLN A 68 -0.10 2.98 -1.00
C GLN A 68 0.02 4.35 -0.35
N THR A 69 -1.00 5.18 -0.50
CA THR A 69 -1.11 6.48 0.19
C THR A 69 -1.66 6.33 1.61
N GLU A 70 -1.54 7.39 2.40
CA GLU A 70 -2.19 7.51 3.72
C GLU A 70 -3.72 7.41 3.68
N TYR A 71 -4.35 7.53 2.50
CA TYR A 71 -5.81 7.35 2.32
C TYR A 71 -6.21 5.94 1.89
N GLY A 72 -5.23 5.03 1.80
CA GLY A 72 -5.43 3.64 1.39
C GLY A 72 -5.44 3.42 -0.12
N ASP A 73 -5.27 4.46 -0.93
CA ASP A 73 -5.19 4.35 -2.39
C ASP A 73 -3.88 3.68 -2.79
N ILE A 74 -3.97 2.59 -3.56
CA ILE A 74 -2.84 1.91 -4.17
C ILE A 74 -2.68 2.44 -5.59
N PHE A 75 -1.45 2.83 -5.93
CA PHE A 75 -1.02 3.18 -7.26
C PHE A 75 -0.07 2.13 -7.81
N LYS A 76 -0.33 1.67 -9.05
CA LYS A 76 0.62 0.93 -9.85
C LYS A 76 1.60 1.92 -10.47
N VAL A 77 2.88 1.70 -10.21
CA VAL A 77 3.97 2.52 -10.76
C VAL A 77 4.83 1.67 -11.69
N THR A 78 5.09 2.20 -12.89
CA THR A 78 5.94 1.58 -13.90
C THR A 78 6.98 2.55 -14.42
N LEU A 79 8.10 2.00 -14.90
CA LEU A 79 9.18 2.76 -15.53
C LEU A 79 9.32 2.29 -16.96
N ASP A 80 9.24 3.21 -17.92
CA ASP A 80 9.70 2.94 -19.28
C ASP A 80 11.19 3.27 -19.32
N HIS A 81 12.00 2.28 -19.69
CA HIS A 81 13.44 2.41 -19.68
C HIS A 81 14.09 1.66 -20.84
N ASP A 82 15.24 2.16 -21.27
CA ASP A 82 16.17 1.48 -22.17
C ASP A 82 17.50 1.30 -21.43
N ASN A 83 17.83 0.04 -21.10
CA ASN A 83 18.96 -0.31 -20.25
C ASN A 83 18.92 0.47 -18.92
N ASP A 84 19.96 1.28 -18.66
CA ASP A 84 20.13 2.08 -17.44
C ASP A 84 19.45 3.46 -17.51
N ARG A 85 18.78 3.79 -18.63
CA ARG A 85 18.11 5.08 -18.81
C ARG A 85 16.60 4.94 -18.76
N VAL A 86 16.01 5.50 -17.71
CA VAL A 86 14.57 5.73 -17.61
C VAL A 86 14.17 6.91 -18.48
N SER A 87 13.16 6.73 -19.33
CA SER A 87 12.55 7.78 -20.13
C SER A 87 11.24 8.29 -19.53
N GLU A 88 10.49 7.43 -18.83
CA GLU A 88 9.17 7.77 -18.32
C GLU A 88 8.87 7.07 -16.99
N LEU A 89 8.22 7.81 -16.09
CA LEU A 89 7.64 7.29 -14.86
C LEU A 89 6.12 7.46 -14.94
N LYS A 90 5.39 6.35 -14.79
CA LYS A 90 3.93 6.32 -14.83
C LYS A 90 3.37 5.94 -13.48
N VAL A 91 2.36 6.67 -13.02
CA VAL A 91 1.65 6.46 -11.75
C VAL A 91 0.16 6.35 -12.05
N LYS A 92 -0.40 5.18 -11.83
CA LYS A 92 -1.76 4.86 -12.21
C LYS A 92 -2.54 4.32 -11.04
N TYR A 93 -3.78 4.78 -10.85
CA TYR A 93 -4.64 4.24 -9.81
C TYR A 93 -4.85 2.73 -10.02
N PHE A 94 -4.74 1.95 -8.95
CA PHE A 94 -4.89 0.50 -9.00
C PHE A 94 -6.11 0.04 -8.20
N ASP A 95 -6.17 0.32 -6.90
CA ASP A 95 -7.33 0.03 -6.07
C ASP A 95 -7.27 0.82 -4.74
N THR A 96 -8.28 0.67 -3.88
CA THR A 96 -8.26 1.20 -2.51
C THR A 96 -8.45 0.06 -1.51
N ILE A 97 -7.55 -0.05 -0.53
CA ILE A 97 -7.66 -1.01 0.58
C ILE A 97 -7.37 -0.29 1.91
N PRO A 98 -7.65 -0.91 3.08
CA PRO A 98 -7.24 -0.36 4.36
C PRO A 98 -5.73 -0.01 4.39
N VAL A 99 -5.38 1.07 5.07
CA VAL A 99 -3.98 1.51 5.18
C VAL A 99 -3.12 0.40 5.79
N THR A 100 -1.97 0.14 5.17
CA THR A 100 -1.07 -0.95 5.55
C THR A 100 0.25 -0.43 6.08
N SER A 101 0.78 -1.13 7.08
CA SER A 101 2.15 -1.00 7.54
C SER A 101 3.16 -1.62 6.55
N SER A 102 2.71 -2.61 5.77
CA SER A 102 3.52 -3.30 4.77
C SER A 102 2.66 -3.98 3.71
N LEU A 103 3.14 -3.96 2.46
CA LEU A 103 2.57 -4.69 1.33
C LEU A 103 3.57 -5.73 0.81
N CYS A 104 3.07 -6.91 0.48
CA CYS A 104 3.88 -7.99 -0.09
C CYS A 104 3.20 -8.60 -1.31
N VAL A 105 3.80 -8.44 -2.49
CA VAL A 105 3.36 -9.14 -3.70
C VAL A 105 3.98 -10.54 -3.75
N LEU A 106 3.13 -11.57 -3.77
CA LEU A 106 3.51 -12.97 -3.77
C LEU A 106 3.50 -13.53 -5.20
N LYS A 107 4.47 -14.39 -5.50
CA LYS A 107 4.66 -15.01 -6.83
C LYS A 107 3.43 -15.81 -7.33
N LEU A 108 2.56 -16.24 -6.43
CA LEU A 108 1.33 -16.99 -6.74
C LEU A 108 0.16 -16.07 -7.17
N GLY A 109 0.41 -14.79 -7.44
CA GLY A 109 -0.64 -13.85 -7.84
C GLY A 109 -1.49 -13.37 -6.67
N PHE A 110 -0.85 -13.17 -5.50
CA PHE A 110 -1.51 -12.63 -4.32
C PHE A 110 -0.81 -11.37 -3.82
N LEU A 111 -1.58 -10.46 -3.22
CA LEU A 111 -1.12 -9.30 -2.47
C LEU A 111 -1.46 -9.51 -1.01
N PHE A 112 -0.46 -9.65 -0.15
CA PHE A 112 -0.65 -9.61 1.29
C PHE A 112 -0.54 -8.17 1.79
N ALA A 113 -1.53 -7.75 2.58
CA ALA A 113 -1.69 -6.41 3.10
C ALA A 113 -1.72 -6.44 4.63
N ALA A 114 -0.61 -6.06 5.25
CA ALA A 114 -0.50 -5.96 6.69
C ALA A 114 -1.10 -4.62 7.17
N SER A 115 -2.43 -4.57 7.30
CA SER A 115 -3.18 -3.40 7.79
C SER A 115 -2.53 -2.82 9.07
N GLU A 116 -2.46 -1.50 9.19
CA GLU A 116 -1.97 -0.83 10.41
C GLU A 116 -2.89 -1.08 11.61
N PHE A 117 -4.19 -1.18 11.34
CA PHE A 117 -5.22 -1.47 12.34
C PHE A 117 -6.24 -2.45 11.76
N GLY A 118 -6.80 -3.32 12.60
CA GLY A 118 -7.81 -4.29 12.22
C GLY A 118 -7.24 -5.50 11.47
N ASN A 119 -8.10 -6.16 10.70
CA ASN A 119 -7.74 -7.40 10.00
C ASN A 119 -6.76 -7.14 8.85
N HIS A 120 -5.79 -8.04 8.73
CA HIS A 120 -4.91 -8.09 7.56
C HIS A 120 -5.66 -8.67 6.35
N GLY A 121 -5.27 -8.27 5.15
CA GLY A 121 -5.88 -8.73 3.91
C GLY A 121 -4.96 -9.66 3.11
N LEU A 122 -5.52 -10.71 2.53
CA LEU A 122 -4.90 -11.43 1.42
C LEU A 122 -5.76 -11.25 0.19
N TYR A 123 -5.22 -10.64 -0.84
CA TYR A 123 -5.94 -10.36 -2.06
C TYR A 123 -5.38 -11.19 -3.20
N GLN A 124 -6.22 -11.64 -4.11
CA GLN A 124 -5.82 -12.31 -5.34
C GLN A 124 -5.88 -11.31 -6.50
N PHE A 125 -4.79 -11.20 -7.27
CA PHE A 125 -4.79 -10.40 -8.49
C PHE A 125 -5.72 -11.04 -9.53
N GLN A 126 -6.72 -10.30 -9.97
CA GLN A 126 -7.56 -10.65 -11.12
C GLN A 126 -6.99 -10.07 -12.41
N ALA A 127 -6.37 -8.88 -12.32
CA ALA A 127 -5.81 -8.17 -13.47
C ALA A 127 -4.57 -7.33 -13.13
N ILE A 128 -3.82 -7.02 -14.20
CA ILE A 128 -2.69 -6.10 -14.36
C ILE A 128 -2.98 -4.63 -13.98
N GLY A 129 -4.24 -4.22 -14.15
CA GLY A 129 -4.61 -2.80 -14.26
C GLY A 129 -3.96 -2.13 -15.48
N ASP A 130 -4.04 -2.76 -16.67
CA ASP A 130 -3.49 -2.20 -17.94
C ASP A 130 -4.54 -1.39 -18.73
N ASP A 131 -5.78 -1.29 -18.23
CA ASP A 131 -6.88 -0.57 -18.88
C ASP A 131 -6.65 0.95 -18.92
N PRO A 132 -7.12 1.70 -19.93
CA PRO A 132 -6.74 3.12 -20.17
C PRO A 132 -7.32 4.16 -19.17
N ASP A 133 -7.26 3.86 -17.87
CA ASP A 133 -7.77 4.68 -16.76
C ASP A 133 -6.84 5.86 -16.39
N VAL A 134 -7.18 6.58 -15.31
CA VAL A 134 -6.43 7.75 -14.79
C VAL A 134 -4.97 7.39 -14.51
N GLU A 135 -4.10 7.90 -15.38
CA GLU A 135 -2.66 7.72 -15.36
C GLU A 135 -1.98 9.09 -15.36
N SER A 136 -1.10 9.29 -14.40
CA SER A 136 -0.15 10.40 -14.37
C SER A 136 1.16 9.92 -14.97
N SER A 137 1.69 10.66 -15.93
CA SER A 137 2.95 10.36 -16.60
C SER A 137 3.91 11.53 -16.49
N SER A 138 5.19 11.24 -16.27
CA SER A 138 6.26 12.23 -16.33
C SER A 138 6.36 12.94 -17.68
N ALA A 139 5.92 12.31 -18.77
CA ALA A 139 5.97 12.88 -20.11
C ALA A 139 4.86 13.91 -20.37
N THR A 140 3.76 13.86 -19.61
CA THR A 140 2.58 14.75 -19.77
C THR A 140 2.42 15.72 -18.60
N LEU A 141 3.46 15.87 -17.77
CA LEU A 141 3.44 16.86 -16.69
C LEU A 141 3.40 18.27 -17.28
N MET A 142 2.32 19.00 -16.95
CA MET A 142 2.21 20.42 -17.25
C MET A 142 2.61 21.24 -16.03
N GLU A 143 3.63 22.09 -16.21
CA GLU A 143 4.00 23.14 -15.26
C GLU A 143 3.17 24.38 -15.60
N THR A 144 2.30 24.81 -14.69
CA THR A 144 1.55 26.07 -14.77
C THR A 144 2.22 27.14 -13.92
N GLU A 145 1.83 28.41 -14.11
CA GLU A 145 2.40 29.55 -13.36
C GLU A 145 2.14 29.47 -11.84
N GLU A 146 1.19 28.62 -11.41
CA GLU A 146 0.82 28.39 -10.01
C GLU A 146 1.38 27.08 -9.42
N GLY A 147 2.03 26.23 -10.22
CA GLY A 147 2.58 24.95 -9.76
C GLY A 147 2.53 23.84 -10.81
N ILE A 148 2.61 22.59 -10.37
CA ILE A 148 2.43 21.42 -11.27
C ILE A 148 0.95 21.05 -11.23
N ASP A 149 0.31 20.93 -12.39
CA ASP A 149 -1.11 20.59 -12.49
C ASP A 149 -1.37 19.19 -11.92
N MET A 150 -2.31 19.10 -10.98
CA MET A 150 -2.60 17.85 -10.28
C MET A 150 -3.78 17.15 -10.94
N TYR A 151 -3.60 15.87 -11.24
CA TYR A 151 -4.67 15.06 -11.82
C TYR A 151 -5.59 14.53 -10.71
N ASP A 152 -6.85 14.95 -10.76
CA ASP A 152 -7.89 14.41 -9.89
C ASP A 152 -8.55 13.18 -10.53
N PHE A 153 -8.73 12.11 -9.74
CA PHE A 153 -9.56 10.97 -10.09
C PHE A 153 -10.85 10.97 -9.25
N GLY A 154 -11.96 10.66 -9.92
CA GLY A 154 -13.17 10.26 -9.25
C GLY A 154 -13.11 8.76 -8.96
N ARG A 155 -13.58 8.33 -7.78
CA ARG A 155 -13.89 6.92 -7.53
C ARG A 155 -15.12 6.51 -8.36
N THR A 156 -15.01 6.54 -9.69
CA THR A 156 -15.99 5.87 -10.54
C THR A 156 -15.95 4.38 -10.24
N MET A 157 -17.12 3.74 -10.25
CA MET A 157 -17.34 2.35 -9.86
C MET A 157 -16.62 1.39 -10.82
N GLN A 158 -15.30 1.29 -10.72
CA GLN A 158 -14.45 0.37 -11.47
C GLN A 158 -14.44 -0.99 -10.78
N SER A 159 -14.30 -2.05 -11.57
CA SER A 159 -14.07 -3.39 -11.03
C SER A 159 -12.67 -3.45 -10.43
N SER A 160 -12.59 -3.66 -9.12
CA SER A 160 -11.33 -3.85 -8.38
C SER A 160 -10.44 -4.92 -9.06
N PRO A 161 -9.18 -4.61 -9.42
CA PRO A 161 -8.24 -5.58 -9.98
C PRO A 161 -7.76 -6.61 -8.96
N ILE A 162 -8.12 -6.44 -7.68
CA ILE A 162 -7.85 -7.37 -6.59
C ILE A 162 -9.15 -7.90 -5.97
N ALA A 163 -9.19 -9.21 -5.74
CA ALA A 163 -10.31 -9.87 -5.07
C ALA A 163 -9.92 -10.29 -3.65
N ILE A 164 -10.75 -9.95 -2.67
CA ILE A 164 -10.52 -10.28 -1.25
C ILE A 164 -10.59 -11.79 -1.02
N ARG A 165 -9.56 -12.32 -0.34
CA ARG A 165 -9.57 -13.61 0.36
C ARG A 165 -9.31 -13.31 1.83
N THR A 166 -10.37 -13.29 2.63
CA THR A 166 -10.26 -12.86 4.03
C THR A 166 -9.27 -13.73 4.79
N LEU A 167 -8.32 -13.09 5.47
CA LEU A 167 -7.59 -13.65 6.59
C LEU A 167 -8.08 -12.92 7.83
N ASP A 168 -8.79 -13.61 8.71
CA ASP A 168 -9.21 -13.01 9.98
C ASP A 168 -7.99 -12.94 10.90
N ALA A 169 -7.59 -11.72 11.28
CA ALA A 169 -6.52 -11.48 12.24
C ALA A 169 -6.96 -10.34 13.16
N SER A 170 -7.45 -10.68 14.35
CA SER A 170 -7.84 -9.69 15.37
C SER A 170 -6.61 -8.88 15.79
N SER A 171 -6.52 -7.62 15.35
CA SER A 171 -5.53 -6.67 15.83
C SER A 171 -6.22 -5.33 16.15
N GLY A 172 -5.81 -4.68 17.23
CA GLY A 172 -6.38 -3.39 17.66
C GLY A 172 -7.62 -3.48 18.56
N ASP A 173 -7.83 -4.58 19.28
CA ASP A 173 -8.90 -4.66 20.29
C ASP A 173 -8.65 -3.63 21.41
N SER A 174 -9.50 -2.59 21.46
CA SER A 174 -9.41 -1.55 22.49
C SER A 174 -9.88 -2.05 23.85
N ASP A 175 -10.81 -3.02 23.86
CA ASP A 175 -11.40 -3.62 25.04
C ASP A 175 -11.72 -5.10 24.79
N ILE A 176 -11.31 -5.98 25.71
CA ILE A 176 -11.61 -7.42 25.66
C ILE A 176 -12.55 -7.75 26.82
N ASN A 177 -13.79 -8.16 26.54
CA ASN A 177 -14.73 -8.63 27.57
C ASN A 177 -14.88 -10.15 27.51
N VAL A 178 -14.41 -10.85 28.55
CA VAL A 178 -14.52 -12.30 28.68
C VAL A 178 -15.74 -12.65 29.50
N GLN A 179 -16.83 -13.09 28.86
CA GLN A 179 -17.99 -13.64 29.55
C GLN A 179 -17.94 -15.17 29.61
N ARG A 180 -18.01 -15.75 30.81
CA ARG A 180 -18.19 -17.19 30.99
C ARG A 180 -19.66 -17.55 30.76
N ASN A 181 -19.97 -18.18 29.64
CA ASN A 181 -21.26 -18.85 29.47
C ASN A 181 -21.21 -20.25 30.08
N SER A 182 -21.76 -20.40 31.28
CA SER A 182 -22.07 -21.71 31.87
C SER A 182 -23.59 -21.80 32.09
N PRO A 183 -24.31 -22.73 31.43
CA PRO A 183 -25.74 -22.89 31.63
C PRO A 183 -26.15 -23.43 33.01
N ASN A 184 -25.19 -23.93 33.81
CA ASN A 184 -25.45 -24.70 35.03
C ASN A 184 -24.59 -24.25 36.21
N PHE A 185 -24.65 -22.97 36.59
CA PHE A 185 -24.05 -22.51 37.85
C PHE A 185 -25.13 -22.38 38.92
N HIS A 186 -25.29 -23.42 39.76
CA HIS A 186 -25.97 -23.28 41.04
C HIS A 186 -24.97 -22.73 42.07
N PRO A 187 -25.32 -21.69 42.85
CA PRO A 187 -24.41 -21.16 43.85
C PRO A 187 -24.40 -22.12 45.05
N SER A 188 -23.37 -22.96 45.17
CA SER A 188 -23.07 -23.65 46.42
C SER A 188 -22.11 -22.80 47.26
N SER A 189 -22.68 -22.16 48.26
CA SER A 189 -22.13 -21.71 49.56
C SER A 189 -20.62 -21.46 49.72
N SER A 190 -20.34 -20.26 50.22
CA SER A 190 -19.19 -19.79 51.02
C SER A 190 -18.12 -20.83 51.42
N HIS A 191 -16.95 -20.74 50.82
CA HIS A 191 -15.70 -21.01 51.51
C HIS A 191 -14.66 -19.96 51.15
N SER A 192 -14.29 -19.18 52.17
CA SER A 192 -13.07 -18.39 52.23
C SER A 192 -11.87 -19.31 52.05
N GLY A 193 -11.03 -19.03 51.06
CA GLY A 193 -9.77 -19.73 50.85
C GLY A 193 -8.84 -18.84 50.05
N ASP A 194 -7.93 -18.18 50.75
CA ASP A 194 -6.74 -17.55 50.20
C ASP A 194 -5.99 -18.54 49.31
N PHE A 195 -5.58 -18.12 48.10
CA PHE A 195 -4.34 -18.63 47.51
C PHE A 195 -3.62 -17.54 46.71
N CYS A 196 -2.39 -17.34 47.14
CA CYS A 196 -1.39 -16.38 46.71
C CYS A 196 -0.63 -16.87 45.45
N SER A 197 -0.12 -15.91 44.68
CA SER A 197 1.12 -15.90 43.86
C SER A 197 1.49 -17.10 42.97
N SER A 198 1.80 -16.85 41.70
CA SER A 198 3.16 -16.48 41.28
C SER A 198 3.26 -16.30 39.76
N LEU A 199 3.95 -15.23 39.38
CA LEU A 199 4.59 -15.05 38.09
C LEU A 199 5.61 -16.17 37.84
N GLU A 200 5.68 -16.67 36.61
CA GLU A 200 6.95 -16.89 35.91
C GLU A 200 6.73 -16.73 34.40
N LEU A 201 7.24 -15.62 33.84
CA LEU A 201 7.63 -15.54 32.44
C LEU A 201 9.02 -16.19 32.33
N THR A 202 9.19 -17.12 31.40
CA THR A 202 10.52 -17.54 30.94
C THR A 202 10.77 -16.97 29.55
N CYS A 203 11.96 -16.38 29.40
CA CYS A 203 12.52 -15.79 28.18
C CYS A 203 12.53 -16.72 26.97
#